data_AF-A0A0R3U026-F1
#
_entry.id   AF-A0A0R3U026-F1
#
_cell.length_a   1.000
_cell.length_b   1.000
_cell.length_c   1.000
_cell.angle_alpha   90.00
_cell.angle_beta   90.00
_cell.angle_gamma   90.00
#
_symmetry.space_group_name_H-M   'P 1'
#
loop_
_entity.id
_entity.type
_entity.pdbx_description
1 polymer ?
#
loop_
_entity_poly.entity_id
_entity_poly.type
_entity_poly.pdbx_seq_one_letter_code
_entity_poly.pdbx_strand_id
1 'polypeptide(L)'
;MKRRTERELGPDRIMMFDVWSVACILVELKTGQALFRGLNHIDQVKQIMSIVGTPDEEMMKRITSNSAREFIERNYTERRDLKEVFPWASPD
;
A
#
# COMPACT_ATOMS: atom_id res chain seq x y z
N MET A 1 27.80 -1.62 -11.96
CA MET A 1 26.89 -2.68 -12.43
C MET A 1 25.53 -2.45 -11.78
N LYS A 2 24.66 -1.62 -12.39
CA LYS A 2 23.33 -1.29 -11.84
C LYS A 2 22.37 -2.46 -12.08
N ARG A 3 21.64 -2.87 -11.04
CA ARG A 3 20.68 -3.98 -11.10
C ARG A 3 19.58 -3.62 -12.10
N ARG A 4 19.02 -4.62 -12.79
CA ARG A 4 18.05 -4.41 -13.90
C ARG A 4 16.86 -3.53 -13.48
N THR A 5 16.43 -3.65 -12.21
CA THR A 5 15.40 -2.83 -11.57
C THR A 5 15.74 -1.34 -11.45
N GLU A 6 17.01 -0.98 -11.22
CA GLU A 6 17.47 0.43 -11.13
C GLU A 6 17.48 1.15 -12.48
N ARG A 7 17.42 0.39 -13.58
CA ARG A 7 17.37 0.96 -14.94
C ARG A 7 15.96 1.27 -15.41
N GLU A 8 14.96 0.58 -14.84
CA GLU A 8 13.55 0.71 -15.25
C GLU A 8 12.77 1.66 -14.32
N LEU A 9 13.19 1.80 -13.06
CA LEU A 9 12.55 2.63 -12.05
C LEU A 9 13.56 3.70 -11.59
N GLY A 10 13.24 4.97 -11.81
CA GLY A 10 14.07 6.09 -11.37
C GLY A 10 14.32 6.06 -9.85
N PRO A 11 15.38 6.74 -9.36
CA PRO A 11 15.79 6.70 -7.96
C PRO A 11 14.66 7.08 -6.98
N ASP A 12 13.82 8.06 -7.34
CA ASP A 12 12.69 8.50 -6.51
C ASP A 12 11.68 7.38 -6.26
N ARG A 13 11.45 6.52 -7.26
CA ARG A 13 10.46 5.43 -7.14
C ARG A 13 10.95 4.33 -6.20
N ILE A 14 12.26 4.04 -6.19
CA ILE A 14 12.85 3.07 -5.27
C ILE A 14 12.70 3.58 -3.84
N MET A 15 13.03 4.84 -3.60
CA MET A 15 12.86 5.48 -2.28
C MET A 15 11.41 5.41 -1.78
N MET A 16 10.42 5.58 -2.66
CA MET A 16 9.01 5.46 -2.27
C MET A 16 8.64 4.04 -1.78
N PHE A 17 9.17 2.99 -2.43
CA PHE A 17 8.96 1.62 -1.97
C PHE A 17 9.64 1.33 -0.63
N ASP A 18 10.83 1.91 -0.40
CA ASP A 18 11.54 1.78 0.85
C ASP A 18 10.79 2.47 2.00
N VAL A 19 10.29 3.69 1.79
CA VAL A 19 9.48 4.42 2.79
C VAL A 19 8.21 3.64 3.17
N TRP A 20 7.53 3.05 2.19
CA TRP A 20 6.36 2.20 2.45
C TRP A 20 6.70 0.99 3.33
N SER A 21 7.81 0.33 3.02
CA SER A 21 8.27 -0.86 3.74
C SER A 21 8.66 -0.51 5.18
N VAL A 22 9.37 0.60 5.39
CA VAL A 22 9.73 1.11 6.73
C VAL A 22 8.48 1.45 7.55
N ALA A 23 7.47 2.09 6.95
CA ALA A 23 6.22 2.41 7.64
C ALA A 23 5.51 1.15 8.18
N CYS A 24 5.48 0.07 7.39
CA CYS A 24 4.87 -1.20 7.81
C CYS A 24 5.62 -1.83 8.99
N ILE A 25 6.96 -1.83 8.95
CA ILE A 25 7.81 -2.34 10.04
C ILE A 25 7.62 -1.51 11.31
N LEU A 26 7.59 -0.17 11.20
CA LEU A 26 7.42 0.71 12.36
C LEU A 26 6.09 0.46 13.07
N VAL A 27 5.00 0.32 12.30
CA VAL A 27 3.70 -0.03 12.87
C VAL A 27 3.75 -1.39 13.55
N GLU A 28 4.35 -2.40 12.91
CA GLU A 28 4.46 -3.74 13.48
C GLU A 28 5.27 -3.76 14.78
N LEU A 29 6.37 -3.01 14.85
CA LEU A 29 7.15 -2.86 16.08
C LEU A 29 6.35 -2.19 17.20
N LYS A 30 5.49 -1.23 16.85
CA LYS A 30 4.66 -0.51 17.84
C LYS A 30 3.50 -1.37 18.36
N THR A 31 2.86 -2.14 17.50
CA THR A 31 1.65 -2.91 17.83
C THR A 31 1.96 -4.36 18.22
N GLY A 32 3.17 -4.84 17.95
CA GLY A 32 3.54 -6.26 18.02
C GLY A 32 2.86 -7.12 16.95
N GLN A 33 2.27 -6.49 15.93
CA GLN A 33 1.39 -7.11 14.97
C GLN A 33 1.59 -6.53 13.57
N ALA A 34 1.84 -7.39 12.56
CA ALA A 34 1.95 -6.95 11.17
C ALA A 34 0.77 -6.03 10.77
N LEU A 35 1.09 -4.89 10.14
CA LEU A 35 0.12 -3.87 9.75
C LEU A 35 -0.96 -4.42 8.80
N PHE A 36 -0.53 -5.24 7.84
CA PHE A 36 -1.41 -5.90 6.88
C PHE A 36 -1.21 -7.41 6.97
N ARG A 37 -2.21 -8.11 7.51
CA ARG A 37 -2.18 -9.56 7.77
C ARG A 37 -2.90 -10.34 6.69
N GLY A 38 -2.49 -10.16 5.44
CA GLY A 38 -3.09 -10.87 4.31
C GLY A 38 -2.80 -12.36 4.35
N LEU A 39 -3.85 -13.19 4.25
CA LEU A 39 -3.71 -14.65 4.15
C LEU A 39 -3.23 -15.10 2.77
N ASN A 40 -3.46 -14.27 1.76
CA ASN A 40 -3.01 -14.46 0.39
C ASN A 40 -2.92 -13.09 -0.32
N HIS A 41 -2.51 -13.06 -1.58
CA HIS A 41 -2.31 -11.82 -2.31
C HIS A 41 -3.60 -10.98 -2.50
N ILE A 42 -4.76 -11.62 -2.65
CA ILE A 42 -6.05 -10.91 -2.75
C ILE A 42 -6.41 -10.27 -1.42
N ASP A 43 -6.29 -11.03 -0.34
CA ASP A 43 -6.56 -10.53 1.01
C ASP A 43 -5.59 -9.41 1.42
N GLN A 44 -4.31 -9.53 1.06
CA GLN A 44 -3.31 -8.48 1.26
C GLN A 44 -3.74 -7.16 0.59
N VAL A 45 -4.23 -7.21 -0.66
CA VAL A 45 -4.73 -6.02 -1.35
C VAL A 45 -5.95 -5.44 -0.65
N LYS A 46 -6.89 -6.27 -0.17
CA LYS A 46 -8.05 -5.80 0.62
C LYS A 46 -7.63 -5.10 1.89
N GLN A 47 -6.69 -5.67 2.64
CA GLN A 47 -6.17 -5.10 3.87
C GLN A 47 -5.52 -3.73 3.60
N ILE A 48 -4.73 -3.60 2.53
CA ILE A 48 -4.15 -2.31 2.13
C ILE A 48 -5.25 -1.29 1.81
N MET A 49 -6.20 -1.66 0.93
CA MET A 49 -7.31 -0.80 0.51
C MET A 49 -8.19 -0.36 1.69
N SER A 50 -8.30 -1.18 2.74
CA SER A 50 -9.08 -0.84 3.95
C SER A 50 -8.57 0.40 4.69
N ILE A 51 -7.31 0.79 4.47
CA ILE A 51 -6.69 1.98 5.07
C ILE A 51 -6.51 3.06 4.00
N VAL A 52 -5.88 2.73 2.87
CA VAL A 52 -5.49 3.74 1.86
C VAL A 52 -6.62 4.14 0.92
N GLY A 53 -7.71 3.37 0.89
CA GLY A 53 -8.84 3.52 0.00
C GLY A 53 -8.63 2.89 -1.37
N THR A 54 -9.65 2.97 -2.21
CA THR A 54 -9.59 2.59 -3.62
C THR A 54 -8.66 3.52 -4.41
N PRO A 55 -7.80 3.00 -5.30
CA PRO A 55 -6.97 3.82 -6.18
C PRO A 55 -7.81 4.76 -7.06
N ASP A 56 -7.25 5.94 -7.36
CA ASP A 56 -7.87 6.90 -8.28
C ASP A 56 -7.87 6.40 -9.74
N GLU A 57 -8.62 7.08 -10.62
CA GLU A 57 -8.74 6.70 -12.03
C GLU A 57 -7.39 6.64 -12.75
N GLU A 58 -6.46 7.55 -12.44
CA GLU A 58 -5.13 7.58 -13.06
C GLU A 58 -4.29 6.36 -12.67
N MET A 59 -4.38 5.94 -11.42
CA MET A 59 -3.74 4.72 -10.94
C MET A 59 -4.43 3.47 -11.49
N MET A 60 -5.76 3.48 -11.60
CA MET A 60 -6.54 2.40 -12.21
C MET A 60 -6.17 2.16 -13.68
N LYS A 61 -5.83 3.21 -14.43
CA LYS A 61 -5.30 3.10 -15.81
C LYS A 61 -3.92 2.44 -15.88
N ARG A 62 -3.10 2.57 -14.84
CA ARG A 62 -1.75 1.97 -14.77
C ARG A 62 -1.76 0.49 -14.43
N ILE A 63 -2.86 -0.02 -13.89
CA ILE A 63 -3.04 -1.45 -13.62
C ILE A 63 -3.25 -2.16 -14.96
N THR A 64 -2.31 -3.03 -15.34
CA THR A 64 -2.36 -3.74 -16.63
C THR A 64 -3.25 -4.99 -16.61
N SER A 65 -3.52 -5.53 -15.42
CA SER A 65 -4.35 -6.72 -15.26
C SER A 65 -5.84 -6.37 -15.19
N ASN A 66 -6.63 -6.90 -16.12
CA ASN A 66 -8.08 -6.70 -16.14
C ASN A 66 -8.76 -7.33 -14.91
N SER A 67 -8.34 -8.53 -14.51
CA SER A 67 -8.90 -9.18 -13.32
C SER A 67 -8.61 -8.40 -12.03
N ALA A 68 -7.43 -7.78 -11.93
CA ALA A 68 -7.11 -6.92 -10.80
C ALA A 68 -7.95 -5.64 -10.80
N ARG A 69 -8.20 -5.05 -11.98
CA ARG A 69 -9.06 -3.86 -12.11
C ARG A 69 -10.49 -4.16 -11.69
N GLU A 70 -11.08 -5.22 -12.23
CA GLU A 70 -12.44 -5.66 -11.88
C GLU A 70 -12.57 -5.97 -10.39
N PHE A 71 -11.53 -6.58 -9.79
CA PHE A 71 -11.49 -6.85 -8.37
C PHE A 71 -11.56 -5.55 -7.55
N ILE A 72 -10.75 -4.56 -7.89
CA ILE A 72 -10.69 -3.28 -7.18
C ILE A 72 -12.01 -2.51 -7.34
N GLU A 73 -12.57 -2.46 -8.55
CA GLU A 73 -13.86 -1.81 -8.84
C GLU A 73 -15.02 -2.42 -8.04
N ARG A 74 -15.05 -3.75 -7.90
CA ARG A 74 -16.08 -4.45 -7.12
C ARG A 74 -15.91 -4.31 -5.61
N ASN A 75 -14.73 -3.96 -5.13
CA ASN A 75 -14.41 -3.88 -3.70
C ASN A 75 -14.06 -2.42 -3.32
N TYR A 76 -14.90 -1.47 -3.74
CA TYR A 76 -14.70 -0.06 -3.42
C TYR A 76 -14.60 0.16 -1.91
N THR A 77 -13.59 0.92 -1.48
CA THR A 77 -13.34 1.24 -0.08
C THR A 77 -12.95 2.70 0.07
N GLU A 78 -13.56 3.40 1.01
CA GLU A 78 -13.20 4.79 1.31
C GLU A 78 -11.86 4.84 2.06
N ARG A 79 -11.07 5.87 1.75
CA ARG A 79 -9.81 6.14 2.46
C ARG A 79 -10.11 6.55 3.89
N ARG A 80 -9.39 5.96 4.85
CA ARG A 80 -9.52 6.29 6.27
C ARG A 80 -8.57 7.42 6.66
N ASP A 81 -8.95 8.20 7.67
CA ASP A 81 -8.03 9.13 8.31
C ASP A 81 -6.97 8.35 9.08
N LEU A 82 -5.69 8.61 8.76
CA LEU A 82 -4.57 7.95 9.42
C LEU A 82 -4.49 8.29 10.91
N LYS A 83 -5.01 9.45 11.35
CA LYS A 83 -5.09 9.82 12.77
C LYS A 83 -6.04 8.91 13.54
N GLU A 84 -7.13 8.46 12.90
CA GLU A 84 -8.05 7.51 13.49
C GLU A 84 -7.48 6.08 13.48
N VAL A 85 -6.74 5.73 12.43
CA VAL A 85 -6.12 4.40 12.29
C VAL A 85 -4.94 4.24 13.24
N PHE A 86 -4.14 5.30 13.43
CA PHE A 86 -2.95 5.32 14.26
C PHE A 86 -3.04 6.45 15.31
N PRO A 87 -3.96 6.37 16.28
CA PRO A 87 -4.18 7.43 17.27
C PRO A 87 -3.00 7.63 18.22
N TRP A 88 -2.09 6.66 18.28
CA TRP A 88 -0.85 6.70 19.05
C TRP A 88 0.29 7.40 18.30
N ALA A 89 0.15 7.64 16.99
CA ALA A 89 1.16 8.34 16.23
C ALA A 89 1.21 9.79 16.68
N SER A 90 2.42 10.32 16.85
CA SER A 90 2.61 11.72 17.20
C SER A 90 1.91 12.61 16.15
N PRO A 91 1.18 13.67 16.56
CA PRO A 91 0.44 14.51 15.62
C PRO A 91 1.29 15.35 14.67
N ASP A 92 2.63 15.30 14.80
CA ASP A 92 3.56 16.42 14.59
C ASP A 92 3.23 17.67 15.43
#